data_AF-T0HBH4-F1
#
_entry.id   AF-T0HBH4-F1
#
_cell.length_a   1.000
_cell.length_b   1.000
_cell.length_c   1.000
_cell.angle_alpha   90.00
_cell.angle_beta   90.00
_cell.angle_gamma   90.00
#
_symmetry.space_group_name_H-M   'P 1'
#
loop_
_entity.id
_entity.type
_entity.pdbx_description
1 polymer ?
#
loop_
_entity_poly.entity_id
_entity_poly.type
_entity_poly.pdbx_seq_one_letter_code
_entity_poly.pdbx_strand_id
1 'polypeptide(L)'
;MKENQQTPQKKIGSAICVLFFLWNVSLFSQNESKDSKEKEKVQSDRELIETGKLESIRKKAFLGLKGIRISLLNFGKKQDLDKLAADYGQAETLYLKAEYGNATTAFENIFKTILPLEETIRKDYENRTIQLAQELAPMIVSIRLDEKNKNRSILPVLEKYYVRSGETSKAATKELEKGERTSALYYQRQSLLSLYHIKILLGKNEDSKLSLSDKISKNKILDSDYLKPEELIYWDDAEGRLNAEEERKKDRTKTLKSYELKLGIFSGKPQKESETKSQNSAQNPPKTNTTKP
;
A
#
# COMPACT_ATOMS: atom_id res chain seq x y z
N MET A 1 -70.24 -28.53 84.58
CA MET A 1 -69.98 -27.11 84.28
C MET A 1 -68.60 -26.97 83.69
N LYS A 2 -68.50 -26.64 82.39
CA LYS A 2 -67.44 -25.82 81.78
C LYS A 2 -67.69 -25.75 80.27
N GLU A 3 -68.12 -24.57 79.85
CA GLU A 3 -67.83 -23.95 78.54
C GLU A 3 -66.34 -24.17 78.18
N ASN A 4 -65.88 -24.35 76.95
CA ASN A 4 -66.22 -23.85 75.60
C ASN A 4 -64.83 -23.47 75.03
N GLN A 5 -64.39 -24.07 73.92
CA GLN A 5 -63.88 -23.31 72.78
C GLN A 5 -63.46 -24.22 71.61
N GLN A 6 -63.56 -23.62 70.44
CA GLN A 6 -63.73 -24.23 69.13
C GLN A 6 -62.43 -24.75 68.48
N THR A 7 -62.62 -25.87 67.79
CA THR A 7 -61.99 -26.41 66.56
C THR A 7 -61.73 -25.40 65.43
N PRO A 8 -61.17 -25.78 64.24
CA PRO A 8 -59.85 -26.35 63.92
C PRO A 8 -59.25 -25.75 62.61
N GLN A 9 -58.19 -26.36 62.08
CA GLN A 9 -57.61 -26.22 60.72
C GLN A 9 -56.76 -24.98 60.38
N LYS A 10 -55.46 -25.19 60.08
CA LYS A 10 -54.92 -25.12 58.71
C LYS A 10 -53.40 -25.41 58.63
N LYS A 11 -53.07 -26.26 57.65
CA LYS A 11 -51.93 -26.17 56.72
C LYS A 11 -50.52 -26.52 57.22
N ILE A 12 -50.19 -27.79 56.98
CA ILE A 12 -48.91 -28.22 56.39
C ILE A 12 -48.56 -27.29 55.21
N GLY A 13 -47.33 -26.77 55.19
CA GLY A 13 -46.76 -26.07 54.03
C GLY A 13 -46.29 -24.64 54.30
N SER A 14 -45.27 -24.46 55.14
CA SER A 14 -44.37 -23.29 55.11
C SER A 14 -43.17 -23.46 56.06
N ALA A 15 -42.35 -24.49 55.82
CA ALA A 15 -41.08 -24.66 56.56
C ALA A 15 -39.85 -24.79 55.63
N ILE A 16 -40.03 -24.61 54.32
CA ILE A 16 -38.95 -24.72 53.32
C ILE A 16 -38.59 -23.35 52.69
N CYS A 17 -39.32 -22.27 52.99
CA CYS A 17 -39.05 -20.94 52.43
C CYS A 17 -38.15 -20.03 53.29
N VAL A 18 -37.76 -20.41 54.50
CA VAL A 18 -36.92 -19.54 55.37
C VAL A 18 -35.43 -19.88 55.31
N LEU A 19 -35.04 -21.06 54.79
CA LEU A 19 -33.63 -21.44 54.62
C LEU A 19 -33.02 -21.06 53.26
N PHE A 20 -33.83 -20.64 52.28
CA PHE A 20 -33.32 -20.16 50.98
C PHE A 20 -33.12 -18.63 50.90
N PHE A 21 -33.65 -17.86 51.86
CA PHE A 21 -33.50 -16.39 51.87
C PHE A 21 -32.31 -15.89 52.69
N LEU A 22 -31.67 -16.73 53.51
CA LEU A 22 -30.50 -16.32 54.31
C LEU A 22 -29.14 -16.68 53.69
N TRP A 23 -29.10 -17.32 52.52
CA TRP A 23 -27.84 -17.56 51.79
C TRP A 23 -27.56 -16.55 50.66
N ASN A 24 -28.45 -15.59 50.40
CA ASN A 24 -28.24 -14.57 49.36
C ASN A 24 -28.01 -13.14 49.89
N VAL A 25 -27.74 -12.97 51.19
CA VAL A 25 -27.46 -11.65 51.79
C VAL A 25 -25.99 -11.54 52.24
N SER A 26 -25.06 -11.94 51.37
CA SER A 26 -23.62 -11.63 51.53
C SER A 26 -22.90 -11.30 50.22
N LEU A 27 -23.64 -10.92 49.16
CA LEU A 27 -23.04 -10.48 47.89
C LEU A 27 -23.21 -8.98 47.58
N PHE A 28 -23.71 -8.19 48.53
CA PHE A 28 -23.74 -6.73 48.45
C PHE A 28 -22.63 -6.10 49.30
N SER A 29 -21.38 -6.42 48.96
CA SER A 29 -20.21 -5.61 49.38
C SER A 29 -19.04 -5.83 48.42
N GLN A 30 -19.28 -5.68 47.12
CA GLN A 30 -18.21 -5.60 46.12
C GLN A 30 -18.55 -4.81 44.84
N ASN A 31 -19.65 -4.04 44.82
CA ASN A 31 -20.08 -3.33 43.60
C ASN A 31 -19.79 -1.82 43.57
N GLU A 32 -19.40 -1.18 44.68
CA GLU A 32 -19.07 0.26 44.64
C GLU A 32 -17.78 0.54 43.86
N SER A 33 -16.78 -0.33 43.93
CA SER A 33 -15.53 -0.18 43.16
C SER A 33 -15.68 -0.46 41.67
N LYS A 34 -16.71 -1.24 41.28
CA LYS A 34 -16.97 -1.59 39.88
C LYS A 34 -17.77 -0.50 39.18
N ASP A 35 -18.79 0.01 39.86
CA ASP A 35 -19.67 1.08 39.38
C ASP A 35 -18.96 2.45 39.33
N SER A 36 -18.02 2.71 40.25
CA SER A 36 -17.14 3.90 40.19
C SER A 36 -16.11 3.81 39.06
N LYS A 37 -15.44 2.66 38.88
CA LYS A 37 -14.52 2.42 37.74
C LYS A 37 -15.24 2.47 36.39
N GLU A 38 -16.48 2.00 36.32
CA GLU A 38 -17.27 2.04 35.09
C GLU A 38 -17.70 3.47 34.76
N LYS A 39 -18.13 4.27 35.75
CA LYS A 39 -18.42 5.70 35.56
C LYS A 39 -17.18 6.51 35.19
N GLU A 40 -16.04 6.25 35.82
CA GLU A 40 -14.75 6.88 35.51
C GLU A 40 -14.27 6.52 34.10
N LYS A 41 -14.43 5.25 33.69
CA LYS A 41 -14.14 4.78 32.33
C LYS A 41 -15.04 5.47 31.29
N VAL A 42 -16.35 5.55 31.54
CA VAL A 42 -17.31 6.22 30.65
C VAL A 42 -16.99 7.71 30.51
N GLN A 43 -16.57 8.37 31.58
CA GLN A 43 -16.18 9.79 31.55
C GLN A 43 -14.87 10.01 30.77
N SER A 44 -13.87 9.13 30.95
CA SER A 44 -12.62 9.16 30.20
C SER A 44 -12.81 8.86 28.71
N ASP A 45 -13.65 7.88 28.38
CA ASP A 45 -14.00 7.51 27.01
C ASP A 45 -14.75 8.64 26.28
N ARG A 46 -15.62 9.37 27.00
CA ARG A 46 -16.30 10.56 26.50
C ARG A 46 -15.33 11.71 26.22
N GLU A 47 -14.37 11.94 27.10
CA GLU A 47 -13.33 12.97 26.91
C GLU A 47 -12.45 12.66 25.69
N LEU A 48 -12.10 11.40 25.44
CA LEU A 48 -11.30 10.99 24.27
C LEU A 48 -12.03 11.26 22.94
N ILE A 49 -13.35 11.16 22.94
CA ILE A 49 -14.21 11.49 21.78
C ILE A 49 -14.37 13.00 21.65
N GLU A 50 -14.72 13.70 22.72
CA GLU A 50 -14.96 15.15 22.72
C GLU A 50 -13.70 15.94 22.37
N THR A 51 -12.51 15.47 22.78
CA THR A 51 -11.21 16.05 22.41
C THR A 51 -10.75 15.68 21.00
N GLY A 52 -11.39 14.71 20.34
CA GLY A 52 -10.98 14.19 19.03
C GLY A 52 -9.63 13.44 19.03
N LYS A 53 -9.06 13.16 20.21
CA LYS A 53 -7.75 12.51 20.35
C LYS A 53 -7.74 11.12 19.71
N LEU A 54 -8.78 10.33 19.98
CA LEU A 54 -8.93 8.97 19.46
C LEU A 54 -8.96 8.95 17.92
N GLU A 55 -9.79 9.81 17.31
CA GLU A 55 -9.87 9.86 15.85
C GLU A 55 -8.57 10.37 15.21
N SER A 56 -7.90 11.31 15.87
CA SER A 56 -6.59 11.81 15.44
C SER A 56 -5.52 10.70 15.44
N ILE A 57 -5.39 9.92 16.52
CA ILE A 57 -4.38 8.85 16.57
C ILE A 57 -4.73 7.70 15.63
N ARG A 58 -6.01 7.33 15.53
CA ARG A 58 -6.50 6.33 14.58
C ARG A 58 -6.14 6.71 13.14
N LYS A 59 -6.38 7.97 12.76
CA LYS A 59 -6.01 8.50 11.44
C LYS A 59 -4.51 8.49 11.22
N LYS A 60 -3.70 8.87 12.20
CA LYS A 60 -2.23 8.83 12.12
C LYS A 60 -1.71 7.40 11.92
N ALA A 61 -2.21 6.45 12.71
CA ALA A 61 -1.86 5.04 12.56
C ALA A 61 -2.23 4.50 11.17
N PHE A 62 -3.42 4.84 10.67
CA PHE A 62 -3.87 4.45 9.33
C PHE A 62 -2.99 5.03 8.23
N LEU A 63 -2.73 6.33 8.26
CA LEU A 63 -1.94 7.02 7.23
C LEU A 63 -0.48 6.53 7.24
N GLY A 64 0.11 6.34 8.41
CA GLY A 64 1.45 5.78 8.54
C GLY A 64 1.53 4.36 7.97
N LEU A 65 0.60 3.48 8.34
CA LEU A 65 0.54 2.10 7.82
C LEU A 65 0.37 2.08 6.31
N LYS A 66 -0.56 2.88 5.78
CA LYS A 66 -0.77 3.06 4.35
C LYS A 66 0.50 3.58 3.66
N GLY A 67 1.22 4.51 4.29
CA GLY A 67 2.43 5.13 3.78
C GLY A 67 3.59 4.16 3.61
N ILE A 68 3.77 3.22 4.54
CA ILE A 68 4.88 2.24 4.52
C ILE A 68 4.53 0.91 3.85
N ARG A 69 3.24 0.60 3.63
CA ARG A 69 2.76 -0.69 3.13
C ARG A 69 3.54 -1.21 1.92
N ILE A 70 3.65 -0.40 0.86
CA ILE A 70 4.27 -0.83 -0.40
C ILE A 70 5.77 -1.09 -0.20
N SER A 71 6.46 -0.20 0.53
CA SER A 71 7.87 -0.36 0.84
C SER A 71 8.17 -1.57 1.70
N LEU A 72 7.36 -1.86 2.71
CA LEU A 72 7.54 -3.09 3.48
C LEU A 72 7.42 -4.33 2.59
N LEU A 73 6.49 -4.35 1.65
CA LEU A 73 6.36 -5.48 0.73
C LEU A 73 7.53 -5.58 -0.25
N ASN A 74 7.92 -4.47 -0.88
CA ASN A 74 9.02 -4.45 -1.84
C ASN A 74 10.36 -4.83 -1.20
N PHE A 75 10.62 -4.39 0.03
CA PHE A 75 11.84 -4.70 0.78
C PHE A 75 11.75 -5.99 1.62
N GLY A 76 10.81 -6.89 1.31
CA GLY A 76 10.74 -8.23 1.91
C GLY A 76 10.32 -8.27 3.39
N LYS A 77 9.78 -7.17 3.92
CA LYS A 77 9.27 -7.01 5.30
C LYS A 77 7.79 -7.36 5.43
N LYS A 78 7.33 -8.38 4.69
CA LYS A 78 5.92 -8.81 4.71
C LYS A 78 5.45 -9.18 6.12
N GLN A 79 6.29 -9.86 6.91
CA GLN A 79 5.94 -10.26 8.28
C GLN A 79 5.67 -9.05 9.20
N ASP A 80 6.46 -7.98 9.05
CA ASP A 80 6.25 -6.74 9.82
C ASP A 80 4.92 -6.07 9.42
N LEU A 81 4.60 -6.07 8.13
CA LEU A 81 3.33 -5.56 7.62
C LEU A 81 2.13 -6.39 8.10
N ASP A 82 2.22 -7.72 8.02
CA ASP A 82 1.15 -8.63 8.43
C ASP A 82 0.85 -8.46 9.92
N LYS A 83 1.89 -8.30 10.75
CA LYS A 83 1.73 -8.00 12.18
C LYS A 83 1.06 -6.65 12.41
N LEU A 84 1.54 -5.57 11.79
CA LEU A 84 0.95 -4.24 11.93
C LEU A 84 -0.51 -4.20 11.46
N ALA A 85 -0.84 -4.93 10.39
CA ALA A 85 -2.22 -5.04 9.90
C ALA A 85 -3.13 -5.80 10.88
N ALA A 86 -2.63 -6.88 11.49
CA ALA A 86 -3.36 -7.62 12.52
C ALA A 86 -3.58 -6.76 13.78
N ASP A 87 -2.53 -6.09 14.26
CA ASP A 87 -2.60 -5.19 15.43
C ASP A 87 -3.60 -4.05 15.16
N TYR A 88 -3.57 -3.46 13.96
CA TYR A 88 -4.54 -2.44 13.55
C TYR A 88 -5.97 -2.97 13.47
N GLY A 89 -6.18 -4.17 12.93
CA GLY A 89 -7.50 -4.82 12.92
C GLY A 89 -8.05 -5.10 14.33
N GLN A 90 -7.18 -5.46 15.27
CA GLN A 90 -7.55 -5.61 16.68
C GLN A 90 -7.92 -4.26 17.32
N ALA A 91 -7.16 -3.20 17.04
CA ALA A 91 -7.47 -1.86 17.51
C ALA A 91 -8.80 -1.33 16.97
N GLU A 92 -9.11 -1.55 15.68
CA GLU A 92 -10.42 -1.25 15.09
C GLU A 92 -11.55 -2.05 15.75
N THR A 93 -11.30 -3.33 16.09
CA THR A 93 -12.30 -4.14 16.80
C THR A 93 -12.62 -3.56 18.18
N LEU A 94 -11.61 -3.10 18.93
CA LEU A 94 -11.81 -2.43 20.22
C LEU A 94 -12.59 -1.11 20.04
N TYR A 95 -12.25 -0.34 19.01
CA TYR A 95 -12.96 0.90 18.67
C TYR A 95 -14.45 0.63 18.37
N LEU A 96 -14.76 -0.38 17.55
CA LEU A 96 -16.14 -0.74 17.20
C LEU A 96 -16.94 -1.30 18.39
N LYS A 97 -16.27 -1.89 19.38
CA LYS A 97 -16.87 -2.35 20.64
C LYS A 97 -17.06 -1.23 21.67
N ALA A 98 -16.75 0.02 21.31
CA ALA A 98 -16.75 1.16 22.21
C ALA A 98 -15.79 1.01 23.41
N GLU A 99 -14.71 0.23 23.26
CA GLU A 99 -13.62 0.16 24.23
C GLU A 99 -12.57 1.24 23.94
N TYR A 100 -12.97 2.51 24.02
CA TYR A 100 -12.23 3.63 23.45
C TYR A 100 -10.86 3.89 24.11
N GLY A 101 -10.74 3.76 25.43
CA GLY A 101 -9.45 3.79 26.12
C GLY A 101 -8.47 2.73 25.61
N ASN A 102 -8.93 1.47 25.50
CA ASN A 102 -8.12 0.35 24.99
C ASN A 102 -7.74 0.56 23.52
N ALA A 103 -8.70 1.01 22.70
CA ALA A 103 -8.48 1.31 21.28
C ALA A 103 -7.44 2.44 21.10
N THR A 104 -7.53 3.50 21.91
CA THR A 104 -6.57 4.63 21.88
C THR A 104 -5.16 4.13 22.16
N THR A 105 -4.96 3.37 23.23
CA THR A 105 -3.63 2.80 23.56
C THR A 105 -3.12 1.87 22.46
N ALA A 106 -3.99 1.05 21.87
CA ALA A 106 -3.62 0.17 20.77
C ALA A 106 -3.15 0.96 19.53
N PHE A 107 -3.90 1.97 19.10
CA PHE A 107 -3.50 2.84 17.98
C PHE A 107 -2.21 3.62 18.27
N GLU A 108 -2.03 4.13 19.50
CA GLU A 108 -0.80 4.80 19.91
C GLU A 108 0.41 3.86 19.82
N ASN A 109 0.27 2.59 20.24
CA ASN A 109 1.34 1.60 20.15
C ASN A 109 1.68 1.25 18.70
N ILE A 110 0.67 1.03 17.85
CA ILE A 110 0.87 0.80 16.42
C ILE A 110 1.62 1.98 15.79
N PHE A 111 1.19 3.20 16.09
CA PHE A 111 1.83 4.41 15.57
C PHE A 111 3.29 4.49 16.03
N LYS A 112 3.59 4.23 17.31
CA LYS A 112 4.97 4.18 17.83
C LYS A 112 5.84 3.14 17.11
N THR A 113 5.27 2.00 16.70
CA THR A 113 5.98 0.98 15.92
C THR A 113 6.22 1.41 14.47
N ILE A 114 5.28 2.16 13.87
CA ILE A 114 5.41 2.67 12.50
C ILE A 114 6.54 3.72 12.38
N LEU A 115 6.67 4.60 13.38
CA LEU A 115 7.65 5.71 13.34
C LEU A 115 9.10 5.30 12.97
N PRO A 116 9.73 4.31 13.63
CA PRO A 116 11.09 3.88 13.27
C PRO A 116 11.16 3.22 11.89
N LEU A 117 10.08 2.58 11.41
CA LEU A 117 10.04 2.00 10.06
C LEU A 117 10.01 3.11 9.00
N GLU A 118 9.14 4.12 9.17
CA GLU A 118 9.11 5.29 8.29
C GLU A 118 10.47 5.97 8.20
N GLU A 119 11.13 6.17 9.35
CA GLU A 119 12.44 6.81 9.40
C GLU A 119 13.54 5.98 8.72
N THR A 120 13.51 4.65 8.91
CA THR A 120 14.47 3.75 8.25
C THR A 120 14.32 3.79 6.74
N ILE A 121 13.09 3.68 6.24
CA ILE A 121 12.79 3.72 4.80
C ILE A 121 13.14 5.10 4.22
N ARG A 122 12.79 6.19 4.92
CA ARG A 122 13.09 7.56 4.48
C ARG A 122 14.59 7.78 4.34
N LYS A 123 15.39 7.37 5.32
CA LYS A 123 16.86 7.47 5.29
C LYS A 123 17.47 6.68 4.14
N ASP A 124 16.92 5.50 3.85
CA ASP A 124 17.39 4.70 2.73
C ASP A 124 17.18 5.43 1.38
N TYR A 125 16.00 6.03 1.16
CA TYR A 125 15.79 6.88 -0.02
C TYR A 125 16.65 8.14 -0.01
N GLU A 126 16.89 8.76 1.15
CA GLU A 126 17.77 9.92 1.26
C GLU A 126 19.19 9.57 0.80
N ASN A 127 19.74 8.46 1.29
CA ASN A 127 21.04 7.96 0.87
C ASN A 127 21.07 7.68 -0.63
N ARG A 128 20.02 7.05 -1.18
CA ARG A 128 19.95 6.75 -2.62
C ARG A 128 19.84 8.03 -3.46
N THR A 129 19.06 9.01 -3.01
CA THR A 129 18.95 10.32 -3.66
C THR A 129 20.31 11.02 -3.69
N ILE A 130 21.05 11.02 -2.59
CA ILE A 130 22.39 11.64 -2.51
C ILE A 130 23.36 10.96 -3.48
N GLN A 131 23.43 9.62 -3.46
CA GLN A 131 24.30 8.85 -4.36
C GLN A 131 23.98 9.15 -5.84
N LEU A 132 22.69 9.12 -6.19
CA LEU A 132 22.25 9.34 -7.55
C LEU A 132 22.45 10.81 -8.00
N ALA A 133 22.27 11.78 -7.10
CA ALA A 133 22.57 13.18 -7.39
C ALA A 133 24.07 13.39 -7.65
N GLN A 134 24.94 12.75 -6.86
CA GLN A 134 26.39 12.78 -7.06
C GLN A 134 26.81 12.13 -8.40
N GLU A 135 26.12 11.06 -8.82
CA GLU A 135 26.32 10.44 -10.13
C GLU A 135 25.89 11.39 -11.28
N LEU A 136 24.72 12.02 -11.16
CA LEU A 136 24.08 12.77 -12.26
C LEU A 136 24.58 14.21 -12.41
N ALA A 137 24.93 14.88 -11.30
CA ALA A 137 25.38 16.28 -11.32
C ALA A 137 26.54 16.54 -12.30
N PRO A 138 27.67 15.78 -12.30
CA PRO A 138 28.75 16.01 -13.24
C PRO A 138 28.32 15.78 -14.70
N MET A 139 27.40 14.84 -14.96
CA MET A 139 26.86 14.60 -16.30
C MET A 139 26.06 15.80 -16.79
N ILE A 140 25.15 16.34 -15.98
CA ILE A 140 24.33 17.52 -16.32
C ILE A 140 25.23 18.73 -16.59
N VAL A 141 26.24 18.96 -15.74
CA VAL A 141 27.22 20.04 -15.93
C VAL A 141 27.99 19.86 -17.24
N SER A 142 28.46 18.65 -17.54
CA SER A 142 29.16 18.36 -18.80
C SER A 142 28.29 18.66 -20.03
N ILE A 143 27.01 18.26 -20.01
CA ILE A 143 26.05 18.58 -21.09
C ILE A 143 25.80 20.10 -21.20
N ARG A 144 25.85 20.81 -20.07
CA ARG A 144 25.71 22.27 -20.05
C ARG A 144 26.91 22.98 -20.67
N LEU A 145 28.13 22.48 -20.46
CA LEU A 145 29.35 23.12 -20.92
C LEU A 145 29.69 22.78 -22.38
N ASP A 146 29.28 21.61 -22.87
CA ASP A 146 29.52 21.18 -24.25
C ASP A 146 28.31 21.45 -25.16
N GLU A 147 28.41 22.47 -26.01
CA GLU A 147 27.36 22.84 -26.97
C GLU A 147 27.10 21.75 -28.01
N LYS A 148 28.08 20.88 -28.29
CA LYS A 148 27.96 19.79 -29.27
C LYS A 148 27.46 18.49 -28.62
N ASN A 149 27.16 18.50 -27.33
CA ASN A 149 26.72 17.31 -26.62
C ASN A 149 25.39 16.77 -27.19
N LYS A 150 25.33 15.47 -27.45
CA LYS A 150 24.13 14.79 -27.98
C LYS A 150 22.89 14.94 -27.09
N ASN A 151 23.08 15.19 -25.80
CA ASN A 151 22.00 15.35 -24.81
C ASN A 151 21.60 16.83 -24.63
N ARG A 152 22.15 17.76 -25.41
CA ARG A 152 21.86 19.20 -25.29
C ARG A 152 20.38 19.52 -25.48
N SER A 153 19.71 18.82 -26.40
CA SER A 153 18.28 18.99 -26.69
C SER A 153 17.38 18.64 -25.50
N ILE A 154 17.80 17.72 -24.63
CA ILE A 154 17.02 17.29 -23.45
C ILE A 154 17.47 17.99 -22.16
N LEU A 155 18.56 18.77 -22.19
CA LEU A 155 19.12 19.44 -21.01
C LEU A 155 18.07 20.24 -20.20
N PRO A 156 17.16 21.03 -20.79
CA PRO A 156 16.15 21.75 -20.01
C PRO A 156 15.25 20.84 -19.19
N VAL A 157 14.96 19.63 -19.71
CA VAL A 157 14.15 18.63 -19.01
C VAL A 157 14.95 17.98 -17.88
N LEU A 158 16.23 17.68 -18.12
CA LEU A 158 17.13 17.14 -17.08
C LEU A 158 17.26 18.12 -15.90
N GLU A 159 17.48 19.40 -16.20
CA GLU A 159 17.59 20.46 -15.19
C GLU A 159 16.30 20.62 -14.40
N LYS A 160 15.14 20.56 -15.06
CA LYS A 160 13.84 20.61 -14.40
C LYS A 160 13.66 19.48 -13.38
N TYR A 161 14.00 18.23 -13.75
CA TYR A 161 13.93 17.11 -12.82
C TYR A 161 14.96 17.22 -11.69
N TYR A 162 16.16 17.74 -11.98
CA TYR A 162 17.20 17.92 -10.98
C TYR A 162 16.80 18.97 -9.93
N VAL A 163 16.27 20.11 -10.37
CA VAL A 163 15.72 21.16 -9.50
C VAL A 163 14.56 20.60 -8.67
N ARG A 164 13.61 19.90 -9.30
CA ARG A 164 12.49 19.26 -8.60
C ARG A 164 12.96 18.29 -7.53
N SER A 165 13.99 17.50 -7.80
CA SER A 165 14.58 16.59 -6.80
C SER A 165 15.10 17.35 -5.58
N GLY A 166 15.81 18.46 -5.80
CA GLY A 166 16.30 19.31 -4.72
C GLY A 166 15.20 20.01 -3.93
N GLU A 167 14.16 20.52 -4.60
CA GLU A 167 13.01 21.16 -3.95
C GLU A 167 12.20 20.17 -3.10
N THR A 168 11.95 18.97 -3.61
CA THR A 168 11.24 17.92 -2.88
C THR A 168 12.05 17.38 -1.70
N SER A 169 13.38 17.24 -1.84
CA SER A 169 14.25 16.89 -0.70
C SER A 169 14.20 17.96 0.40
N LYS A 170 14.24 19.25 0.05
CA LYS A 170 14.05 20.35 1.03
C LYS A 170 12.67 20.33 1.68
N ALA A 171 11.62 19.99 0.92
CA ALA A 171 10.28 19.82 1.47
C ALA A 171 10.23 18.67 2.48
N ALA A 172 10.91 17.55 2.20
CA ALA A 172 11.00 16.44 3.15
C ALA A 172 11.63 16.87 4.48
N THR A 173 12.72 17.64 4.46
CA THR A 173 13.35 18.19 5.67
C THR A 173 12.39 19.09 6.46
N LYS A 174 11.66 19.99 5.77
CA LYS A 174 10.68 20.87 6.42
C LYS A 174 9.53 20.12 7.07
N GLU A 175 9.04 19.04 6.45
CA GLU A 175 8.00 18.20 7.05
C GLU A 175 8.53 17.43 8.27
N LEU A 176 9.79 16.99 8.23
CA LEU A 176 10.45 16.36 9.36
C LEU A 176 10.55 17.32 10.57
N GLU A 177 10.90 18.58 10.33
CA GLU A 177 10.96 19.64 11.35
C GLU A 177 9.60 19.90 12.01
N LYS A 178 8.50 19.75 11.26
CA LYS A 178 7.13 19.82 11.78
C LYS A 178 6.69 18.56 12.53
N GLY A 179 7.48 17.49 12.48
CA GLY A 179 7.14 16.18 13.02
C GLY A 179 6.28 15.30 12.10
N GLU A 180 6.00 15.74 10.87
CA GLU A 180 5.16 15.07 9.87
C GLU A 180 5.96 14.04 9.06
N ARG A 181 6.32 12.93 9.72
CA ARG A 181 7.21 11.89 9.18
C ARG A 181 6.68 11.19 7.94
N THR A 182 5.38 10.88 7.88
CA THR A 182 4.76 10.27 6.69
C THR A 182 4.86 11.19 5.47
N SER A 183 4.65 12.50 5.67
CA SER A 183 4.81 13.51 4.61
C SER A 183 6.28 13.65 4.19
N ALA A 184 7.21 13.64 5.14
CA ALA A 184 8.64 13.66 4.85
C ALA A 184 9.07 12.45 4.00
N LEU A 185 8.59 11.25 4.34
CA LEU A 185 8.81 10.03 3.56
C LEU A 185 8.28 10.17 2.12
N TYR A 186 7.06 10.69 1.95
CA TYR A 186 6.47 10.93 0.64
C TYR A 186 7.35 11.85 -0.21
N TYR A 187 7.77 13.00 0.32
CA TYR A 187 8.60 13.95 -0.43
C TYR A 187 9.98 13.37 -0.76
N GLN A 188 10.56 12.55 0.13
CA GLN A 188 11.83 11.89 -0.15
C GLN A 188 11.70 10.88 -1.31
N ARG A 189 10.59 10.12 -1.38
CA ARG A 189 10.31 9.25 -2.55
C ARG A 189 10.22 10.06 -3.85
N GLN A 190 9.53 11.20 -3.84
CA GLN A 190 9.39 12.07 -5.02
C GLN A 190 10.72 12.66 -5.48
N SER A 191 11.61 12.96 -4.52
CA SER A 191 12.96 13.42 -4.80
C SER A 191 13.77 12.37 -5.54
N LEU A 192 13.73 11.11 -5.07
CA LEU A 192 14.41 9.98 -5.70
C LEU A 192 13.84 9.69 -7.11
N LEU A 193 12.51 9.65 -7.22
CA LEU A 193 11.82 9.40 -8.49
C LEU A 193 12.20 10.43 -9.57
N SER A 194 12.35 11.70 -9.19
CA SER A 194 12.78 12.75 -10.11
C SER A 194 14.18 12.49 -10.68
N LEU A 195 15.11 11.94 -9.89
CA LEU A 195 16.45 11.60 -10.38
C LEU A 195 16.45 10.36 -11.28
N TYR A 196 15.61 9.36 -10.99
CA TYR A 196 15.46 8.22 -11.90
C TYR A 196 14.93 8.64 -13.27
N HIS A 197 14.01 9.61 -13.34
CA HIS A 197 13.58 10.18 -14.62
C HIS A 197 14.75 10.78 -15.43
N ILE A 198 15.72 11.42 -14.78
CA ILE A 198 16.94 11.91 -15.45
C ILE A 198 17.73 10.75 -16.05
N LYS A 199 17.97 9.69 -15.27
CA LYS A 199 18.72 8.49 -15.71
C LYS A 199 18.05 7.81 -16.91
N ILE A 200 16.73 7.64 -16.84
CA ILE A 200 15.91 7.09 -17.92
C ILE A 200 16.00 7.98 -19.17
N LEU A 201 15.86 9.30 -19.03
CA LEU A 201 15.93 10.22 -20.17
C LEU A 201 17.29 10.23 -20.84
N LEU A 202 18.38 10.20 -20.06
CA LEU A 202 19.74 10.10 -20.58
C LEU A 202 19.86 8.83 -21.42
N GLY A 203 19.52 7.67 -20.86
CA GLY A 203 19.59 6.38 -21.56
C GLY A 203 18.72 6.34 -22.83
N LYS A 204 17.47 6.82 -22.76
CA LYS A 204 16.59 6.90 -23.94
C LYS A 204 17.15 7.76 -25.05
N ASN A 205 17.84 8.85 -24.69
CA ASN A 205 18.44 9.73 -25.69
C ASN A 205 19.69 9.11 -26.31
N GLU A 206 20.47 8.33 -25.56
CA GLU A 206 21.59 7.54 -26.14
C GLU A 206 21.09 6.55 -27.19
N ASP A 207 19.96 5.90 -26.89
CA ASP A 207 19.32 4.90 -27.76
C ASP A 207 18.36 5.51 -28.79
N SER A 208 18.27 6.84 -28.89
CA SER A 208 17.34 7.54 -29.78
C SER A 208 17.52 7.15 -31.25
N LYS A 209 18.78 6.89 -31.65
CA LYS A 209 19.17 6.50 -33.01
C LYS A 209 19.04 5.00 -33.29
N LEU A 210 18.77 4.17 -32.28
CA LEU A 210 18.59 2.73 -32.49
C LEU A 210 17.33 2.46 -33.31
N SER A 211 17.44 1.52 -34.26
CA SER A 211 16.27 0.99 -34.94
C SER A 211 15.34 0.28 -33.93
N LEU A 212 14.06 0.12 -34.27
CA LEU A 212 13.16 -0.61 -33.39
C LEU A 212 13.63 -2.06 -33.16
N SER A 213 14.11 -2.72 -34.21
CA SER A 213 14.66 -4.08 -34.10
C SER A 213 15.80 -4.15 -33.09
N ASP A 214 16.70 -3.16 -33.11
CA ASP A 214 17.79 -3.07 -32.14
C ASP A 214 17.26 -2.81 -30.72
N LYS A 215 16.29 -1.93 -30.56
CA LYS A 215 15.65 -1.68 -29.25
C LYS A 215 15.00 -2.93 -28.67
N ILE A 216 14.34 -3.74 -29.50
CA ILE A 216 13.75 -5.01 -29.08
C ILE A 216 14.84 -6.00 -28.68
N SER A 217 15.86 -6.19 -29.53
CA SER A 217 16.95 -7.15 -29.27
C SER A 217 17.76 -6.80 -28.01
N LYS A 218 17.93 -5.51 -27.71
CA LYS A 218 18.64 -5.02 -26.52
C LYS A 218 17.74 -4.83 -25.30
N ASN A 219 16.47 -5.21 -25.41
CA ASN A 219 15.48 -5.08 -24.34
C ASN A 219 15.36 -3.63 -23.82
N LYS A 220 15.27 -2.65 -24.73
CA LYS A 220 15.15 -1.19 -24.48
C LYS A 220 13.78 -0.67 -24.90
N ILE A 221 12.75 -1.22 -24.26
CA ILE A 221 11.34 -1.03 -24.66
C ILE A 221 10.60 -0.21 -23.59
N LEU A 222 10.86 -0.49 -22.32
CA LEU A 222 10.25 0.17 -21.18
C LEU A 222 11.22 1.17 -20.55
N ASP A 223 10.68 2.17 -19.85
CA ASP A 223 11.48 3.13 -19.11
C ASP A 223 12.34 2.46 -18.04
N SER A 224 11.82 1.41 -17.39
CA SER A 224 12.56 0.57 -16.44
C SER A 224 13.80 -0.10 -17.03
N ASP A 225 13.87 -0.30 -18.35
CA ASP A 225 15.00 -0.98 -19.00
C ASP A 225 16.30 -0.15 -18.99
N TYR A 226 16.20 1.11 -18.57
CA TYR A 226 17.31 2.05 -18.40
C TYR A 226 17.83 2.12 -16.96
N LEU A 227 17.23 1.35 -16.05
CA LEU A 227 17.64 1.25 -14.65
C LEU A 227 18.33 -0.08 -14.40
N LYS A 228 19.26 -0.09 -13.44
CA LYS A 228 19.91 -1.33 -12.99
C LYS A 228 18.93 -2.19 -12.18
N PRO A 229 19.12 -3.52 -12.08
CA PRO A 229 18.25 -4.38 -11.27
C PRO A 229 18.09 -3.91 -9.82
N GLU A 230 19.16 -3.39 -9.22
CA GLU A 230 19.14 -2.90 -7.83
C GLU A 230 18.39 -1.55 -7.70
N GLU A 231 18.16 -0.86 -8.82
CA GLU A 231 17.40 0.40 -8.89
C GLU A 231 15.93 0.16 -9.15
N LEU A 232 15.56 -0.97 -9.77
CA LEU A 232 14.18 -1.28 -10.09
C LEU A 232 13.31 -1.38 -8.84
N ILE A 233 13.79 -2.00 -7.77
CA ILE A 233 13.05 -2.07 -6.50
C ILE A 233 12.70 -0.68 -5.96
N TYR A 234 13.63 0.28 -6.04
CA TYR A 234 13.42 1.66 -5.58
C TYR A 234 12.53 2.45 -6.53
N TRP A 235 12.66 2.22 -7.83
CA TRP A 235 11.79 2.82 -8.85
C TRP A 235 10.35 2.36 -8.66
N ASP A 236 10.14 1.05 -8.64
CA ASP A 236 8.83 0.42 -8.49
C ASP A 236 8.18 0.89 -7.19
N ASP A 237 8.95 0.95 -6.11
CA ASP A 237 8.47 1.43 -4.82
C ASP A 237 8.15 2.93 -4.78
N ALA A 238 8.99 3.78 -5.36
CA ALA A 238 8.74 5.22 -5.43
C ALA A 238 7.52 5.56 -6.31
N GLU A 239 7.23 4.73 -7.31
CA GLU A 239 5.98 4.78 -8.09
C GLU A 239 4.78 4.16 -7.35
N GLY A 240 4.99 3.50 -6.21
CA GLY A 240 3.94 2.84 -5.43
C GLY A 240 3.44 1.53 -6.03
N ARG A 241 4.26 0.86 -6.87
CA ARG A 241 3.92 -0.41 -7.51
C ARG A 241 4.38 -1.60 -6.66
N LEU A 242 3.58 -2.67 -6.71
CA LEU A 242 3.84 -3.97 -6.09
C LEU A 242 3.80 -5.03 -7.20
N ASN A 243 4.67 -6.04 -7.14
CA ASN A 243 4.77 -7.09 -8.16
C ASN A 243 5.05 -6.55 -9.58
N ALA A 244 5.81 -5.46 -9.66
CA ALA A 244 6.08 -4.74 -10.90
C ALA A 244 6.77 -5.60 -11.97
N GLU A 245 7.44 -6.71 -11.63
CA GLU A 245 8.03 -7.62 -12.61
C GLU A 245 6.96 -8.28 -13.52
N GLU A 246 5.85 -8.74 -12.96
CA GLU A 246 4.76 -9.32 -13.75
C GLU A 246 4.04 -8.27 -14.59
N GLU A 247 3.84 -7.08 -14.03
CA GLU A 247 3.29 -5.94 -14.77
C GLU A 247 4.21 -5.51 -15.90
N ARG A 248 5.53 -5.42 -15.67
CA ARG A 248 6.52 -5.10 -16.70
C ARG A 248 6.52 -6.13 -17.83
N LYS A 249 6.31 -7.42 -17.57
CA LYS A 249 6.13 -8.45 -18.62
C LYS A 249 4.87 -8.21 -19.47
N LYS A 250 3.75 -7.85 -18.84
CA LYS A 250 2.50 -7.51 -19.52
C LYS A 250 2.66 -6.23 -20.35
N ASP A 251 3.25 -5.19 -19.77
CA ASP A 251 3.49 -3.90 -20.41
C ASP A 251 4.46 -4.02 -21.59
N ARG A 252 5.50 -4.85 -21.47
CA ARG A 252 6.39 -5.17 -22.58
C ARG A 252 5.64 -5.80 -23.74
N THR A 253 4.81 -6.80 -23.46
CA THR A 253 4.01 -7.49 -24.49
C THR A 253 3.05 -6.51 -25.19
N LYS A 254 2.38 -5.64 -24.42
CA LYS A 254 1.49 -4.62 -24.95
C LYS A 254 2.22 -3.59 -25.81
N THR A 255 3.39 -3.16 -25.37
CA THR A 255 4.22 -2.16 -26.07
C THR A 255 4.78 -2.73 -27.38
N LEU A 256 5.25 -3.98 -27.37
CA LEU A 256 5.67 -4.69 -28.58
C LEU A 256 4.55 -4.81 -29.60
N LYS A 257 3.35 -5.27 -29.19
CA LYS A 257 2.18 -5.32 -30.07
C LYS A 257 1.81 -3.96 -30.66
N SER A 258 1.95 -2.89 -29.88
CA SER A 258 1.71 -1.53 -30.36
C SER A 258 2.72 -1.12 -31.43
N TYR A 259 3.99 -1.50 -31.28
CA TYR A 259 5.01 -1.22 -32.28
C TYR A 259 4.81 -2.02 -33.57
N GLU A 260 4.46 -3.30 -33.45
CA GLU A 260 4.11 -4.18 -34.58
C GLU A 260 2.95 -3.59 -35.39
N LEU A 261 1.89 -3.14 -34.71
CA LEU A 261 0.75 -2.49 -35.33
C LEU A 261 1.15 -1.20 -36.07
N LYS A 262 1.98 -0.35 -35.44
CA LYS A 262 2.43 0.92 -36.04
C LYS A 262 3.31 0.73 -37.27
N LEU A 263 4.05 -0.38 -37.34
CA LEU A 263 4.94 -0.69 -38.46
C LEU A 263 4.30 -1.58 -39.52
N GLY A 264 3.07 -2.06 -39.31
CA GLY A 264 2.42 -3.01 -40.21
C GLY A 264 3.09 -4.39 -40.23
N ILE A 265 3.95 -4.69 -39.25
CA ILE A 265 4.65 -5.96 -39.11
C ILE A 265 3.83 -6.82 -38.16
N PHE A 266 2.88 -7.58 -38.69
CA PHE A 266 2.20 -8.59 -37.89
C PHE A 266 3.12 -9.80 -37.72
N SER A 267 3.81 -9.89 -36.59
CA SER A 267 4.54 -11.12 -36.20
C SER A 267 3.61 -12.19 -35.62
N GLY A 268 2.31 -12.12 -35.91
CA GLY A 268 1.37 -13.17 -35.60
C GLY A 268 1.41 -14.25 -36.68
N LYS A 269 1.97 -15.43 -36.38
CA LYS A 269 1.47 -16.64 -37.05
C LYS A 269 -0.06 -16.59 -36.94
N PRO A 270 -0.83 -16.80 -38.03
CA PRO A 270 -2.26 -16.98 -37.88
C PRO A 270 -2.42 -18.14 -36.89
N GLN A 271 -2.95 -17.85 -35.71
CA GLN A 271 -3.59 -18.90 -34.93
C GLN A 271 -4.64 -19.44 -35.88
N LYS A 272 -4.39 -20.65 -36.40
CA LYS A 272 -5.45 -21.46 -36.98
C LYS A 272 -6.56 -21.43 -35.94
N GLU A 273 -7.65 -20.74 -36.26
CA GLU A 273 -8.94 -21.09 -35.71
C GLU A 273 -9.02 -22.60 -35.85
N SER A 274 -9.00 -23.28 -34.71
CA SER A 274 -9.15 -24.72 -34.66
C SER A 274 -10.51 -25.02 -35.25
N GLU A 275 -10.50 -25.47 -36.50
CA GLU A 275 -11.59 -26.17 -37.16
C GLU A 275 -12.14 -27.20 -36.18
N THR A 276 -13.29 -26.91 -35.60
CA THR A 276 -14.10 -27.93 -34.96
C THR A 276 -14.88 -28.59 -36.08
N LYS A 277 -14.27 -29.61 -36.69
CA LYS A 277 -14.97 -30.54 -37.58
C LYS A 277 -15.85 -31.45 -36.75
N SER A 278 -17.15 -31.43 -37.00
CA SER A 278 -18.13 -32.54 -36.94
C SER A 278 -19.49 -31.95 -37.36
N GLN A 279 -20.34 -32.47 -38.25
CA GLN A 279 -20.31 -33.50 -39.27
C GLN A 279 -21.71 -33.46 -39.96
N ASN A 280 -21.81 -33.92 -41.22
CA ASN A 280 -23.03 -34.29 -41.99
C ASN A 280 -23.81 -33.13 -42.64
N SER A 281 -24.29 -33.20 -43.88
CA SER A 281 -24.49 -34.32 -44.81
C SER A 281 -24.70 -33.80 -46.25
N ALA A 282 -24.32 -34.62 -47.24
CA ALA A 282 -24.89 -34.75 -48.61
C ALA A 282 -24.86 -33.50 -49.54
N GLN A 283 -24.58 -33.53 -50.85
CA GLN A 283 -24.61 -34.58 -51.86
C GLN A 283 -23.93 -34.05 -53.15
N ASN A 284 -23.02 -34.87 -53.69
CA ASN A 284 -22.53 -35.05 -55.07
C ASN A 284 -22.15 -33.89 -56.07
N PRO A 285 -21.10 -34.13 -56.91
CA PRO A 285 -20.51 -33.22 -57.92
C PRO A 285 -21.04 -33.59 -59.34
N PRO A 286 -20.40 -33.30 -60.51
CA PRO A 286 -19.25 -32.43 -60.86
C PRO A 286 -19.52 -31.53 -62.11
N LYS A 287 -18.58 -30.64 -62.48
CA LYS A 287 -17.92 -30.67 -63.81
C LYS A 287 -16.82 -29.62 -63.97
N THR A 288 -15.71 -30.14 -64.44
CA THR A 288 -14.51 -29.52 -65.03
C THR A 288 -14.83 -28.51 -66.13
N ASN A 289 -13.97 -27.48 -66.28
CA ASN A 289 -13.23 -27.23 -67.52
C ASN A 289 -12.11 -26.19 -67.33
N THR A 290 -10.90 -26.63 -67.71
CA THR A 290 -9.78 -25.93 -68.36
C THR A 290 -10.19 -24.65 -69.13
N THR A 291 -9.42 -23.57 -69.28
CA THR A 291 -7.98 -23.41 -69.53
C THR A 291 -7.64 -21.90 -69.46
N LYS A 292 -6.38 -21.56 -69.16
CA LYS A 292 -5.70 -20.26 -69.41
C LYS A 292 -5.65 -19.90 -70.92
N PRO A 293 -5.33 -18.67 -71.36
CA PRO A 293 -4.40 -17.69 -70.78
C PRO A 293 -5.03 -16.41 -70.21
#